data_AF-A0A7V5N390-F1
#
_entry.id   AF-A0A7V5N390-F1
#
_cell.length_a   1.000
_cell.length_b   1.000
_cell.length_c   1.000
_cell.angle_alpha   90.00
_cell.angle_beta   90.00
_cell.angle_gamma   90.00
#
_symmetry.space_group_name_H-M   'P 1'
#
loop_
_entity.id
_entity.type
_entity.pdbx_description
1 polymer ?
#
loop_
_entity_poly.entity_id
_entity_poly.type
_entity_poly.pdbx_seq_one_letter_code
_entity_poly.pdbx_strand_id
1 'polypeptide(L)' 'MKKPLCEQASISWFASRVEMTIRKHGLFTPGQRLLVAVSGGPDSMALLAALMELRCSWAWTLAVGHVHHGLRGH' A
#
# COMPACT_ATOMS: atom_id res chain seq x y z
N MET A 1 -16.34 -15.58 -13.00
CA MET A 1 -15.33 -14.64 -13.50
C MET A 1 -15.01 -13.61 -12.42
N LYS A 2 -13.84 -13.68 -11.78
CA LYS A 2 -13.39 -12.63 -10.84
C LYS A 2 -12.88 -11.47 -11.69
N LYS A 3 -13.58 -10.33 -11.68
CA LYS A 3 -13.08 -9.11 -12.33
C LYS A 3 -11.73 -8.72 -11.69
N PRO A 4 -10.80 -8.11 -12.44
CA PRO A 4 -9.50 -7.74 -11.89
C PRO A 4 -9.67 -6.79 -10.70
N LEU A 5 -8.80 -6.93 -9.69
CA LEU A 5 -8.78 -6.13 -8.45
C LEU A 5 -8.82 -4.61 -8.71
N CYS A 6 -8.39 -4.21 -9.91
CA CYS A 6 -8.29 -2.83 -10.38
C CYS A 6 -9.63 -2.14 -10.67
N GLU A 7 -10.73 -2.90 -10.83
CA GLU A 7 -11.92 -2.38 -11.52
C GLU A 7 -13.22 -2.39 -10.67
N GLN A 8 -13.17 -2.77 -9.37
CA GLN A 8 -14.32 -2.59 -8.45
C GLN A 8 -13.95 -2.09 -7.05
N ALA A 9 -12.76 -1.54 -6.82
CA ALA A 9 -12.42 -1.09 -5.47
C ALA A 9 -13.13 0.24 -5.17
N SER A 10 -14.21 0.19 -4.37
CA SER A 10 -14.61 1.37 -3.60
C SER A 10 -13.46 1.72 -2.67
N ILE A 11 -12.83 2.86 -2.88
CA ILE A 11 -11.73 3.34 -2.04
C ILE A 11 -12.24 3.50 -0.62
N SER A 12 -11.55 2.90 0.35
CA SER A 12 -11.88 3.03 1.76
C SER A 12 -11.66 4.46 2.25
N TRP A 13 -12.36 4.86 3.32
CA TRP A 13 -12.09 6.14 3.99
C TRP A 13 -10.63 6.26 4.44
N PHE A 14 -10.04 5.14 4.88
CA PHE A 14 -8.64 5.08 5.31
C PHE A 14 -7.69 5.32 4.14
N ALA A 15 -7.88 4.63 3.02
CA ALA A 15 -7.08 4.84 1.81
C ALA A 15 -7.21 6.29 1.29
N SER A 16 -8.40 6.89 1.35
CA SER A 16 -8.61 8.30 0.99
C SER A 16 -7.82 9.27 1.89
N ARG A 17 -7.79 9.02 3.21
CA ARG A 17 -6.97 9.79 4.17
C ARG A 17 -5.47 9.66 3.87
N VAL A 18 -5.01 8.44 3.56
CA VAL A 18 -3.62 8.18 3.17
C VAL A 18 -3.28 8.91 1.88
N GLU A 19 -4.14 8.85 0.86
CA GLU A 19 -3.96 9.56 -0.41
C GLU A 19 -3.85 11.07 -0.20
N MET A 20 -4.72 11.65 0.63
CA MET A 20 -4.67 13.08 0.96
C MET A 20 -3.33 13.47 1.57
N THR A 21 -2.80 12.63 2.46
CA THR A 21 -1.47 12.84 3.06
C THR A 21 -0.36 12.79 2.02
N ILE A 22 -0.40 11.78 1.13
CA ILE A 22 0.56 11.62 0.04
C ILE A 22 0.56 12.85 -0.87
N ARG A 23 -0.62 13.33 -1.28
CA ARG A 23 -0.77 14.52 -2.13
C ARG A 23 -0.31 15.79 -1.43
N LYS A 24 -0.73 15.99 -0.19
CA LYS A 24 -0.38 17.19 0.61
C LYS A 24 1.13 17.36 0.77
N HIS A 25 1.84 16.25 0.93
CA HIS A 25 3.29 16.26 1.16
C HIS A 25 4.12 15.91 -0.08
N GLY A 26 3.48 15.66 -1.24
CA GLY A 26 4.17 15.29 -2.48
C GLY A 26 5.05 14.05 -2.34
N LEU A 27 4.62 13.04 -1.55
CA LEU A 27 5.48 11.91 -1.17
C LEU A 27 5.81 10.98 -2.35
N PHE A 28 4.86 10.80 -3.25
CA PHE A 28 4.97 9.88 -4.39
C PHE A 28 4.39 10.50 -5.64
N THR A 29 4.83 10.02 -6.79
CA THR A 29 4.31 10.43 -8.10
C THR A 29 3.56 9.27 -8.78
N PRO A 30 2.59 9.56 -9.67
CA PRO A 30 1.96 8.53 -10.47
C PRO A 30 3.00 7.79 -11.35
N GLY A 31 2.81 6.48 -11.56
CA GLY A 31 3.73 5.64 -12.34
C GLY A 31 4.99 5.17 -11.59
N GLN A 32 5.21 5.66 -10.36
CA GLN A 32 6.39 5.33 -9.58
C GLN A 32 6.42 3.85 -9.13
N ARG A 33 7.62 3.31 -9.00
CA ARG A 33 7.87 2.01 -8.35
C ARG A 33 8.13 2.24 -6.87
N LEU A 34 7.33 1.63 -5.99
CA LEU A 34 7.41 1.81 -4.55
C LEU A 34 7.77 0.49 -3.87
N LEU A 35 8.79 0.50 -3.01
CA LEU A 35 9.10 -0.61 -2.10
C LEU A 35 8.47 -0.32 -0.74
N VAL A 36 7.53 -1.16 -0.32
CA VAL A 36 6.86 -1.05 0.98
C VAL A 36 7.52 -2.02 1.94
N ALA A 37 8.21 -1.49 2.94
CA ALA A 37 8.74 -2.28 4.04
C ALA A 37 7.63 -2.61 5.04
N VAL A 38 7.35 -3.89 5.27
CA VAL A 38 6.35 -4.36 6.22
C VAL A 38 6.98 -5.19 7.32
N SER A 39 6.60 -4.94 8.57
CA SER A 39 7.06 -5.72 9.73
C SER A 39 6.13 -6.90 10.05
N GLY A 40 4.96 -6.97 9.40
CA GLY A 40 3.88 -7.89 9.74
C GLY A 40 2.96 -7.37 10.85
N GLY A 41 3.28 -6.22 11.45
CA GLY A 41 2.40 -5.55 12.41
C GLY A 41 1.20 -4.86 11.74
N PRO A 42 0.13 -4.58 12.50
CA PRO A 42 -1.13 -4.06 11.98
C PRO A 42 -0.96 -2.75 11.21
N ASP A 43 -0.12 -1.84 11.67
CA ASP A 43 0.09 -0.54 11.03
C ASP A 43 0.72 -0.68 9.64
N SER A 44 1.77 -1.52 9.53
CA SER A 44 2.47 -1.73 8.26
C SER A 44 1.59 -2.46 7.24
N MET A 45 0.73 -3.36 7.71
CA MET A 45 -0.22 -4.08 6.86
C MET A 45 -1.39 -3.19 6.45
N ALA A 46 -1.86 -2.30 7.32
CA ALA A 46 -2.87 -1.30 6.99
C ALA A 46 -2.36 -0.33 5.91
N LEU A 47 -1.11 0.15 6.05
CA LEU A 47 -0.49 0.99 5.02
C LEU A 47 -0.38 0.26 3.68
N LEU A 48 0.08 -1.00 3.68
CA LEU A 48 0.15 -1.80 2.46
C LEU A 48 -1.24 -1.96 1.81
N ALA A 49 -2.28 -2.23 2.60
CA ALA A 49 -3.65 -2.35 2.10
C ALA A 49 -4.13 -1.05 1.45
N ALA A 50 -3.91 0.10 2.09
CA ALA A 50 -4.26 1.40 1.53
C ALA A 50 -3.52 1.69 0.20
N LEU A 51 -2.21 1.43 0.14
CA LEU A 51 -1.42 1.63 -1.08
C LEU A 51 -1.86 0.68 -2.21
N MET A 52 -2.28 -0.54 -1.88
CA MET A 52 -2.83 -1.50 -2.84
C MET A 52 -4.15 -1.02 -3.45
N GLU A 53 -5.04 -0.39 -2.66
CA GLU A 53 -6.28 0.23 -3.18
C GLU A 53 -5.97 1.38 -4.14
N LEU A 54 -4.99 2.22 -3.81
CA LEU A 54 -4.60 3.39 -4.61
C LEU A 54 -3.72 3.04 -5.83
N ARG A 55 -3.18 1.82 -5.87
CA ARG A 55 -2.20 1.39 -6.89
C ARG A 55 -2.69 1.65 -8.31
N CYS A 56 -3.96 1.36 -8.60
CA CYS A 56 -4.51 1.49 -9.95
C CYS A 56 -4.69 2.95 -10.38
N SER A 57 -5.26 3.80 -9.52
CA SER A 57 -5.46 5.22 -9.83
C SER A 57 -4.14 5.98 -9.95
N TRP A 58 -3.10 5.54 -9.26
CA TRP A 58 -1.76 6.11 -9.32
C TRP A 58 -0.81 5.41 -10.31
N ALA A 59 -1.26 4.34 -10.98
CA ALA A 59 -0.41 3.51 -11.84
C ALA A 59 0.89 3.04 -11.16
N TRP A 60 0.87 2.81 -9.85
CA TRP A 60 2.06 2.39 -9.10
C TRP A 60 2.43 0.94 -9.39
N THR A 61 3.74 0.67 -9.32
CA THR A 61 4.25 -0.69 -9.20
C THR A 61 4.74 -0.90 -7.78
N LEU A 62 4.02 -1.71 -7.00
CA LEU A 62 4.36 -1.99 -5.61
C LEU A 62 5.22 -3.26 -5.51
N ALA A 63 6.33 -3.17 -4.79
CA ALA A 63 7.10 -4.28 -4.27
C ALA A 63 7.00 -4.27 -2.74
N VAL A 64 6.99 -5.45 -2.11
CA VAL A 64 6.89 -5.58 -0.65
C VAL A 64 8.15 -6.24 -0.12
N GLY A 65 8.80 -5.60 0.84
CA GLY A 65 9.93 -6.15 1.57
C GLY A 65 9.54 -6.45 3.00
N HIS A 66 9.74 -7.68 3.45
CA HIS A 66 9.59 -8.06 4.86
C HIS A 66 10.93 -8.59 5.36
N VAL A 67 11.40 -8.08 6.49
CA VAL A 67 12.63 -8.57 7.14
C VAL A 67 12.23 -9.46 8.30
N HIS A 68 12.51 -10.75 8.15
CA HIS A 68 12.39 -11.69 9.25
C HIS A 68 13.68 -11.67 10.06
N HIS A 69 13.64 -11.11 11.27
CA HIS A 69 14.82 -10.96 12.14
C HIS A 69 15.31 -12.28 12.76
N GLY A 70 14.61 -13.40 12.55
CA GLY A 70 15.04 -14.72 13.02
C GLY A 70 15.03 -14.89 14.54
N LEU A 71 14.41 -13.95 15.27
CA LEU A 71 14.17 -14.07 16.71
C LEU A 71 13.16 -15.19 16.91
N ARG A 72 13.66 -16.38 17.27
CA ARG A 72 12.82 -17.45 17.78
C ARG A 72 12.27 -16.97 19.12
N GLY A 73 10.95 -16.96 19.29
CA GLY A 73 10.36 -16.81 20.61
C GLY A 73 10.76 -18.01 21.45
N HIS A 74 11.59 -17.78 22.47
CA HIS A 74 11.93 -18.75 23.50
C HIS A 74 11.25 -18.33 24.79
#